data_AF-A0A2G5CYQ9-F1
#
_entry.id   AF-A0A2G5CYQ9-F1
#
_cell.length_a   1.000
_cell.length_b   1.000
_cell.length_c   1.000
_cell.angle_alpha   90.00
_cell.angle_beta   90.00
_cell.angle_gamma   90.00
#
_symmetry.space_group_name_H-M   'P 1'
#
loop_
_entity.id
_entity.type
_entity.pdbx_description
1 polymer ?
#
loop_
_entity_poly.entity_id
_entity_poly.type
_entity_poly.pdbx_seq_one_letter_code
_entity_poly.pdbx_strand_id
1 'polypeptide(L)'
;MEGSSSSSTKGGCFICSQHDHWMKDCKFKNYNCVKGNQQHKMKFGTNTTNLNKGRKFLSCFGQNGCNGFKWLDELVAKELQQNATKKEEEEEEEGR
;
A
#
# COMPACT_ATOMS: atom_id res chain seq x y z
N MET A 1 -17.73 16.39 -13.03
CA MET A 1 -17.77 15.62 -14.28
C MET A 1 -16.34 15.23 -14.59
N GLU A 2 -16.00 13.95 -14.43
CA GLU A 2 -14.96 13.14 -15.08
C GLU A 2 -15.30 11.71 -14.59
N GLY A 3 -15.83 10.75 -15.33
CA GLY A 3 -15.78 10.52 -16.75
C GLY A 3 -14.85 9.33 -17.04
N SER A 4 -15.47 8.16 -17.24
CA SER A 4 -15.00 7.10 -18.16
C SER A 4 -14.09 5.98 -17.62
N SER A 5 -14.76 4.86 -17.29
CA SER A 5 -14.66 3.57 -17.98
C SER A 5 -13.28 3.11 -18.50
N SER A 6 -12.82 1.97 -18.00
CA SER A 6 -12.03 1.03 -18.81
C SER A 6 -12.35 -0.40 -18.36
N SER A 7 -13.29 -1.00 -19.09
CA SER A 7 -13.59 -2.42 -19.05
C SER A 7 -12.35 -3.24 -19.47
N SER A 8 -12.12 -4.33 -18.74
CA SER A 8 -11.55 -5.59 -19.24
C SER A 8 -10.07 -5.65 -19.65
N THR A 9 -9.17 -5.96 -18.70
CA THR A 9 -8.41 -7.23 -18.68
C THR A 9 -7.89 -7.53 -17.27
N LYS A 10 -8.03 -8.77 -16.81
CA LYS A 10 -7.72 -9.28 -15.47
C LYS A 10 -6.28 -8.99 -15.04
N GLY A 11 -6.10 -8.12 -14.04
CA GLY A 11 -4.83 -7.97 -13.32
C GLY A 11 -4.92 -6.91 -12.23
N GLY A 12 -4.89 -7.35 -10.97
CA GLY A 12 -4.83 -6.45 -9.81
C GLY A 12 -3.60 -5.56 -9.79
N CYS A 13 -3.57 -4.61 -8.86
CA CYS A 13 -2.41 -3.80 -8.54
C CYS A 13 -1.17 -4.69 -8.36
N PHE A 14 -0.20 -4.57 -9.26
CA PHE A 14 1.01 -5.39 -9.17
C PHE A 14 1.91 -5.03 -7.96
N ILE A 15 1.62 -3.92 -7.26
CA ILE A 15 2.31 -3.54 -6.03
C ILE A 15 1.65 -4.25 -4.85
N CYS A 16 0.40 -3.93 -4.51
CA CYS A 16 -0.26 -4.44 -3.30
C CYS A 16 -1.23 -5.60 -3.52
N SER A 17 -1.39 -6.07 -4.76
CA SER A 17 -2.31 -7.13 -5.17
C SER A 17 -3.80 -6.81 -4.99
N GLN A 18 -4.16 -5.56 -4.68
CA GLN A 18 -5.56 -5.13 -4.60
C GLN A 18 -6.18 -4.96 -5.99
N HIS A 19 -7.47 -5.27 -6.13
CA HIS A 19 -8.19 -5.15 -7.40
C HIS A 19 -8.87 -3.79 -7.61
N ASP A 20 -8.84 -2.94 -6.59
CA ASP A 20 -9.48 -1.63 -6.57
C ASP A 20 -8.76 -0.58 -7.44
N HIS A 21 -7.45 -0.74 -7.63
CA HIS A 21 -6.61 0.18 -8.41
C HIS A 21 -5.49 -0.55 -9.15
N TRP A 22 -4.82 0.12 -10.08
CA TRP A 22 -3.59 -0.38 -10.73
C TRP A 22 -2.34 0.20 -10.05
N MET A 23 -1.18 -0.44 -10.23
CA MET A 23 0.18 0.01 -9.91
C MET A 23 0.42 1.53 -10.03
N LYS A 24 -0.11 2.21 -11.06
CA LYS A 24 0.12 3.66 -11.25
C LYS A 24 -0.49 4.49 -10.12
N ASP A 25 -1.68 4.11 -9.68
CA ASP A 25 -2.52 4.77 -8.68
C ASP A 25 -2.38 4.14 -7.29
N CYS A 26 -1.48 3.15 -7.16
CA CYS A 26 -1.23 2.50 -5.90
C CYS A 26 -0.67 3.49 -4.87
N LYS A 27 -1.41 3.71 -3.80
CA LYS A 27 -0.99 4.58 -2.69
C LYS A 27 0.38 4.21 -2.11
N PHE A 28 0.74 2.91 -2.16
CA PHE A 28 2.01 2.41 -1.63
C PHE A 28 3.21 2.70 -2.54
N LYS A 29 3.00 3.15 -3.79
CA LYS A 29 4.07 3.55 -4.71
C LYS A 29 4.85 4.78 -4.22
N ASN A 30 4.16 5.70 -3.55
CA ASN A 30 4.73 6.95 -3.03
C ASN A 30 4.79 6.95 -1.50
N TYR A 31 4.91 5.76 -0.89
CA TYR A 31 4.84 5.59 0.54
C TYR A 31 5.99 6.30 1.26
N ASN A 32 5.66 7.05 2.31
CA ASN A 32 6.61 7.82 3.09
C ASN A 32 7.43 6.89 3.99
N CYS A 33 8.71 7.21 4.17
CA CYS A 33 9.60 6.44 5.02
C CYS A 33 9.08 6.32 6.45
N VAL A 34 9.11 5.10 6.99
CA VAL A 34 8.72 4.79 8.38
C VAL A 34 9.79 5.11 9.43
N LYS A 35 11.06 5.24 9.02
CA LYS A 35 12.22 5.26 9.93
C LYS A 35 12.93 6.62 10.02
N GLY A 36 12.31 7.70 9.56
CA GLY A 36 12.94 9.03 9.56
C GLY A 36 11.96 10.15 9.22
N ASN A 37 12.52 11.32 8.88
CA ASN A 37 11.74 12.44 8.38
C ASN A 37 11.01 11.99 7.10
N GLN A 38 9.70 12.21 7.00
CA GLN A 38 8.80 11.66 5.95
C GLN A 38 9.12 12.15 4.53
N GLN A 39 10.24 12.84 4.34
CA GLN A 39 10.73 13.39 3.10
C GLN A 39 11.33 12.33 2.16
N HIS A 40 11.58 11.11 2.66
CA HIS A 40 12.08 10.01 1.83
C HIS A 40 10.95 9.09 1.37
N LYS A 41 11.00 8.71 0.09
CA LYS A 41 10.09 7.72 -0.49
C LYS A 41 10.67 6.32 -0.38
N MET A 42 9.84 5.37 0.05
CA MET A 42 10.20 3.96 0.03
C MET A 42 9.94 3.38 -1.36
N LYS A 43 10.80 2.48 -1.80
CA LYS A 43 10.64 1.74 -3.06
C LYS A 43 10.08 0.36 -2.76
N PHE A 44 9.22 -0.15 -3.64
CA PHE A 44 8.75 -1.52 -3.52
C PHE A 44 9.81 -2.51 -4.06
N GLY A 45 9.85 -3.68 -3.46
CA GLY A 45 10.70 -4.79 -3.86
C GLY A 45 9.97 -6.11 -3.66
N THR A 46 10.44 -7.16 -4.34
CA THR A 46 9.99 -8.53 -4.12
C THR A 46 11.14 -9.30 -3.47
N ASN A 47 10.88 -9.92 -2.33
CA ASN A 47 11.90 -10.68 -1.63
C ASN A 47 12.21 -11.97 -2.40
N THR A 48 13.49 -12.22 -2.65
CA THR A 48 13.98 -13.37 -3.40
C THR A 48 14.60 -14.45 -2.51
N THR A 49 14.70 -14.21 -1.19
CA THR A 49 15.21 -15.17 -0.22
C THR A 49 14.26 -16.36 -0.07
N ASN A 50 14.80 -17.57 0.15
CA ASN A 50 14.01 -18.79 0.19
C ASN A 50 12.86 -18.76 1.22
N LEU A 51 13.07 -18.14 2.37
CA LEU A 51 12.06 -18.10 3.45
C LEU A 51 10.88 -17.17 3.16
N ASN A 52 11.06 -16.17 2.30
CA ASN A 52 10.05 -15.14 2.03
C ASN A 52 9.88 -14.89 0.52
N LYS A 53 10.16 -15.90 -0.31
CA LYS A 53 10.22 -15.76 -1.77
C LYS A 53 8.88 -15.27 -2.31
N GLY A 54 8.93 -14.20 -3.10
CA GLY A 54 7.74 -13.59 -3.69
C GLY A 54 7.01 -12.60 -2.78
N ARG A 55 7.35 -12.52 -1.48
CA ARG A 55 6.74 -11.55 -0.57
C ARG A 55 7.18 -10.14 -0.90
N LYS A 56 6.24 -9.22 -1.03
CA LYS A 56 6.51 -7.82 -1.41
C LYS A 56 6.79 -6.97 -0.17
N PHE A 57 7.76 -6.07 -0.29
CA PHE A 57 8.17 -5.17 0.77
C PHE A 57 8.41 -3.76 0.23
N LEU A 58 8.44 -2.80 1.13
CA LEU A 58 8.92 -1.45 0.91
C LEU A 58 10.26 -1.29 1.61
N SER A 59 11.25 -0.74 0.93
CA SER A 59 12.52 -0.36 1.53
C SER A 59 12.88 1.07 1.16
N CYS A 60 13.33 1.82 2.15
CA CYS A 60 13.93 3.12 1.96
C CYS A 60 15.39 2.93 1.58
N PHE A 61 15.83 3.68 0.57
CA PHE A 61 17.24 3.87 0.23
C PHE A 61 17.55 5.37 0.25
N GLY A 62 16.93 6.08 1.19
CA GLY A 62 17.01 7.53 1.31
C GLY A 62 18.44 7.99 1.55
N GLN A 63 18.66 9.29 1.33
CA GLN A 63 19.92 9.97 1.60
C GLN A 63 20.38 9.67 3.05
N ASN A 64 21.70 9.61 3.28
CA ASN A 64 22.31 9.31 4.58
C ASN A 64 22.13 7.88 5.15
N GLY A 65 21.90 6.86 4.30
CA GLY A 65 21.89 5.46 4.75
C GLY A 65 20.61 5.05 5.47
N CYS A 66 19.50 5.75 5.20
CA CYS A 66 18.19 5.38 5.73
C CYS A 66 17.80 3.98 5.26
N ASN A 67 17.66 3.05 6.20
CA ASN A 67 17.36 1.64 5.97
C ASN A 67 15.95 1.26 6.45
N GLY A 68 14.98 2.16 6.26
CA GLY A 68 13.58 1.88 6.58
C GLY A 68 13.08 0.65 5.80
N PHE A 69 12.35 -0.24 6.46
CA PHE A 69 11.84 -1.47 5.85
C PHE A 69 10.44 -1.75 6.38
N LYS A 70 9.53 -2.19 5.51
CA LYS A 70 8.19 -2.60 5.90
C LYS A 70 7.63 -3.63 4.92
N TRP A 71 6.98 -4.66 5.44
CA TRP A 71 6.24 -5.61 4.60
C TRP A 71 4.98 -4.96 4.03
N LEU A 72 4.74 -5.18 2.74
CA LEU A 72 3.63 -4.53 2.06
C LEU A 72 2.29 -5.14 2.46
N ASP A 73 2.23 -6.46 2.65
CA ASP A 73 1.04 -7.16 3.14
C ASP A 73 0.57 -6.66 4.51
N GLU A 74 1.50 -6.36 5.42
CA GLU A 74 1.17 -5.77 6.73
C GLU A 74 0.53 -4.38 6.60
N LEU A 75 0.95 -3.58 5.62
CA LEU A 75 0.38 -2.25 5.40
C LEU A 75 -1.00 -2.32 4.78
N VAL A 76 -1.21 -3.27 3.86
CA VAL A 76 -2.52 -3.55 3.27
C VAL A 76 -3.47 -4.04 4.35
N ALA A 77 -3.05 -4.98 5.19
CA ALA A 77 -3.86 -5.50 6.29
C ALA A 77 -4.27 -4.38 7.26
N LYS A 78 -3.35 -3.47 7.59
CA LYS A 78 -3.65 -2.32 8.45
C LYS A 78 -4.64 -1.34 7.82
N GLU A 79 -4.55 -1.07 6.52
CA GLU A 79 -5.53 -0.23 5.83
C GLU A 79 -6.93 -0.86 5.88
N LEU A 80 -7.03 -2.15 5.58
CA LEU A 80 -8.32 -2.84 5.61
C LEU A 80 -8.93 -2.82 7.02
N GLN A 81 -8.11 -2.99 8.06
CA GLN A 81 -8.55 -2.87 9.45
C GLN A 81 -9.04 -1.45 9.79
N GLN A 82 -8.30 -0.41 9.39
CA GLN A 82 -8.68 0.99 9.64
C GLN A 82 -9.96 1.40 8.90
N ASN A 83 -10.17 0.87 7.70
CA ASN A 83 -11.38 1.13 6.94
C ASN A 83 -12.60 0.42 7.54
N ALA A 84 -12.41 -0.75 8.14
CA ALA A 84 -13.48 -1.48 8.83
C ALA A 84 -13.95 -0.73 10.08
N THR A 85 -13.01 -0.28 10.93
CA THR A 85 -13.37 0.44 12.17
C THR A 85 -14.07 1.76 11.90
N LYS A 86 -13.63 2.51 10.88
CA LYS A 86 -14.29 3.77 10.49
C LYS A 86 -15.71 3.57 10.00
N LYS A 87 -15.95 2.49 9.27
CA LYS A 87 -17.28 2.18 8.74
C LYS A 87 -18.28 1.88 9.86
N GLU A 88 -17.83 1.18 10.91
CA GLU A 88 -18.65 0.90 12.09
C GLU A 88 -19.00 2.18 12.86
N GLU A 89 -18.04 3.12 13.00
CA GLU A 89 -18.27 4.41 13.65
C GLU A 89 -19.25 5.31 12.85
N GLU A 90 -19.15 5.35 11.53
CA GLU A 90 -20.06 6.12 10.65
C GLU A 90 -21.48 5.54 10.64
N GLU A 91 -21.65 4.20 10.65
CA GLU A 91 -22.95 3.55 10.74
C GLU A 91 -23.64 3.75 12.11
N GLU A 92 -22.88 3.91 13.20
CA GLU A 92 -23.41 4.28 14.53
C GLU A 92 -23.84 5.76 14.59
N GLU A 93 -23.15 6.66 13.89
CA GLU A 93 -23.47 8.10 13.87
C GLU A 93 -24.68 8.43 12.96
N GLU A 94 -24.81 7.79 11.79
CA GLU A 94 -26.01 7.95 10.93
C GLU A 94 -27.27 7.27 11.49
N GLY A 95 -27.11 6.34 12.43
CA GLY A 95 -28.22 5.66 13.10
C GLY A 95 -28.84 6.43 14.27
N ARG A 96 -28.36 7.64 14.58
CA ARG A 96 -28.78 8.47 15.72
C ARG A 96 -29.46 9.76 15.29
#